data_AF-A0A6B3HGC0-F1
#
_entry.id   AF-A0A6B3HGC0-F1
#
_cell.length_a   1.000
_cell.length_b   1.000
_cell.length_c   1.000
_cell.angle_alpha   90.00
_cell.angle_beta   90.00
_cell.angle_gamma   90.00
#
_symmetry.space_group_name_H-M   'P 1'
#
loop_
_entity.id
_entity.type
_entity.pdbx_description
1 polymer ?
#
loop_
_entity_poly.entity_id
_entity_poly.type
_entity_poly.pdbx_seq_one_letter_code
_entity_poly.pdbx_strand_id
1 'polypeptide(L)'
;DVAALVGPQYYWIEHHHPVALLGYIAVLEGYAPAPGLTDRIAGTTGLPAAALRTVREHAALDTDHLDELHALLDRLPLTRDQEAALAVSALHSLDALTRLFVRLGRSAPAPSLRGAGPTPPTGVTR
;
A
#
# COMPACT_ATOMS: atom_id res chain seq x y z
N ASP A 1 3.79 -9.87 -8.71
CA ASP A 1 4.03 -8.71 -7.84
C ASP A 1 3.17 -8.71 -6.59
N VAL A 2 1.85 -8.58 -6.72
CA VAL A 2 0.93 -8.62 -5.57
C VAL A 2 1.08 -9.93 -4.78
N ALA A 3 1.13 -11.07 -5.46
CA ALA A 3 1.38 -12.37 -4.79
C ALA A 3 2.72 -12.44 -4.05
N ALA A 4 3.75 -11.73 -4.52
CA ALA A 4 5.06 -11.70 -3.85
C ALA A 4 5.07 -10.77 -2.61
N LEU A 5 4.13 -9.82 -2.53
CA LEU A 5 3.94 -8.97 -1.36
C LEU A 5 3.03 -9.61 -0.32
N VAL A 6 1.91 -10.21 -0.75
CA VAL A 6 0.85 -10.71 0.14
C VAL A 6 1.00 -12.21 0.45
N GLY A 7 1.49 -13.02 -0.48
CA GLY A 7 1.67 -14.47 -0.32
C GLY A 7 2.55 -14.87 0.88
N PRO A 8 3.72 -14.23 1.08
CA PRO A 8 4.54 -14.49 2.28
C PRO A 8 3.78 -14.26 3.58
N GLN A 9 2.86 -13.28 3.63
CA GLN A 9 2.11 -12.99 4.85
C GLN A 9 1.19 -14.14 5.22
N TYR A 10 0.48 -14.72 4.26
CA TYR A 10 -0.30 -15.94 4.47
C TYR A 10 0.59 -17.08 4.94
N TYR A 11 1.75 -17.29 4.31
CA TYR A 11 2.68 -18.34 4.71
C TYR A 11 3.14 -18.17 6.16
N TRP A 12 3.55 -16.97 6.56
CA TRP A 12 4.02 -16.72 7.92
C TRP A 12 2.93 -16.89 8.97
N ILE A 13 1.70 -16.46 8.68
CA ILE A 13 0.54 -16.62 9.56
C ILE A 13 0.21 -18.10 9.74
N GLU A 14 0.09 -18.85 8.64
CA GLU A 14 -0.40 -20.23 8.65
C GLU A 14 0.66 -21.27 9.05
N HIS A 15 1.95 -20.97 8.82
CA HIS A 15 3.02 -21.97 8.94
C HIS A 15 4.17 -21.58 9.87
N HIS A 16 4.17 -20.38 10.44
CA HIS A 16 5.21 -19.96 11.36
C HIS A 16 4.67 -19.32 12.64
N HIS A 17 4.37 -18.03 12.60
CA HIS A 17 3.79 -17.31 13.73
C HIS A 17 3.11 -16.02 13.26
N PRO A 18 1.88 -15.71 13.70
CA PRO A 18 1.13 -14.54 13.24
C PRO A 18 1.80 -13.20 13.55
N VAL A 19 2.67 -13.14 14.57
CA VAL A 19 3.45 -11.92 14.89
C VAL A 19 4.29 -11.41 13.71
N ALA A 20 4.68 -12.30 12.78
CA ALA A 20 5.43 -11.91 11.59
C ALA A 20 4.63 -10.92 10.72
N LEU A 21 3.29 -10.94 10.75
CA LEU A 21 2.45 -9.97 10.06
C LEU A 21 2.73 -8.53 10.52
N LEU A 22 3.12 -8.33 11.79
CA LEU A 22 3.41 -7.00 12.33
C LEU A 22 4.62 -6.35 11.64
N GLY A 23 5.56 -7.15 11.11
CA GLY A 23 6.67 -6.64 10.31
C GLY A 23 6.21 -6.10 8.94
N TYR A 24 5.23 -6.74 8.31
CA TYR A 24 4.60 -6.24 7.09
C TYR A 24 3.83 -4.94 7.35
N ILE A 25 3.05 -4.89 8.44
CA ILE A 25 2.30 -3.69 8.84
C ILE A 25 3.25 -2.53 9.13
N ALA A 26 4.39 -2.77 9.82
CA ALA A 26 5.40 -1.75 10.07
C ALA A 26 5.91 -1.09 8.78
N VAL A 27 6.03 -1.85 7.69
CA VAL A 27 6.45 -1.29 6.38
C VAL A 27 5.34 -0.50 5.71
N LEU A 28 4.07 -0.89 5.88
CA LEU A 28 2.94 -0.17 5.28
C LEU A 28 2.64 1.15 6.00
N GLU A 29 2.58 1.11 7.33
CA GLU A 29 2.21 2.25 8.17
C GLU A 29 3.42 3.15 8.49
N GLY A 30 4.65 2.62 8.39
CA GLY A 30 5.87 3.35 8.72
C GLY A 30 6.25 4.47 7.74
N TYR A 31 5.52 4.60 6.62
CA TYR A 31 5.83 5.53 5.54
C TYR A 31 4.58 6.23 5.01
N ALA A 32 4.03 7.11 5.84
CA ALA A 32 2.89 7.95 5.49
C ALA A 32 3.05 8.62 4.11
N PRO A 33 2.01 8.56 3.24
CA PRO A 33 2.00 9.34 2.01
C PRO A 33 2.24 10.82 2.29
N ALA A 34 3.08 11.45 1.46
CA ALA A 34 3.39 12.87 1.64
C ALA A 34 2.12 13.75 1.57
N PRO A 35 2.01 14.79 2.42
CA PRO A 35 0.93 15.76 2.32
C PRO A 35 0.82 16.34 0.90
N GLY A 36 -0.40 16.41 0.37
CA GLY A 36 -0.68 16.92 -0.98
C GLY A 36 -0.37 15.94 -2.13
N LEU A 37 0.08 14.71 -1.86
CA LEU A 37 0.29 13.70 -2.90
C LEU A 37 -1.00 13.42 -3.70
N THR A 38 -2.14 13.34 -3.03
CA THR A 38 -3.42 13.06 -3.68
C THR A 38 -3.89 14.22 -4.57
N ASP A 39 -3.66 15.46 -4.17
CA ASP A 39 -3.92 16.63 -5.02
C ASP A 39 -3.05 16.61 -6.28
N ARG A 40 -1.76 16.27 -6.12
CA ARG A 40 -0.83 16.11 -7.25
C ARG A 40 -1.29 15.02 -8.20
N ILE A 41 -1.71 13.86 -7.69
CA ILE A 41 -2.21 12.75 -8.52
C ILE A 41 -3.49 13.17 -9.24
N ALA A 42 -4.44 13.79 -8.55
CA ALA A 42 -5.68 14.28 -9.17
C ALA A 42 -5.39 15.27 -10.30
N GLY A 43 -4.50 16.24 -10.06
CA GLY A 43 -4.13 17.25 -11.05
C GLY A 43 -3.43 16.68 -12.30
N THR A 44 -2.63 15.62 -12.17
CA THR A 44 -1.92 15.03 -13.32
C THR A 44 -2.71 13.96 -14.06
N THR A 45 -3.67 13.31 -13.42
CA THR A 45 -4.38 12.15 -13.98
C THR A 45 -5.86 12.42 -14.29
N GLY A 46 -6.46 13.45 -13.68
CA GLY A 46 -7.91 13.69 -13.73
C GLY A 46 -8.74 12.69 -12.91
N LEU A 47 -8.11 11.86 -12.05
CA LEU A 47 -8.83 10.91 -11.21
C LEU A 47 -9.72 11.62 -10.18
N PRO A 48 -10.94 11.12 -9.92
CA PRO A 48 -11.83 11.70 -8.94
C PRO A 48 -11.32 11.47 -7.52
N ALA A 49 -11.66 12.38 -6.60
CA ALA A 49 -11.23 12.31 -5.19
C ALA A 49 -11.62 11.00 -4.47
N ALA A 50 -12.67 10.33 -4.93
CA ALA A 50 -13.10 9.02 -4.42
C ALA A 50 -12.10 7.90 -4.74
N ALA A 51 -11.43 7.96 -5.89
CA ALA A 51 -10.41 6.98 -6.29
C ALA A 51 -9.11 7.11 -5.46
N LEU A 52 -8.91 8.26 -4.81
CA LEU A 52 -7.71 8.58 -4.03
C LEU A 52 -7.98 8.55 -2.52
N ARG A 53 -9.16 8.06 -2.10
CA ARG A 53 -9.61 8.09 -0.71
C ARG A 53 -8.63 7.41 0.24
N THR A 54 -8.22 6.18 -0.05
CA THR A 54 -7.30 5.41 0.81
C THR A 54 -5.96 6.12 1.00
N VAL A 55 -5.35 6.62 -0.08
CA VAL A 55 -4.07 7.35 0.00
C VAL A 55 -4.19 8.62 0.83
N ARG A 56 -5.33 9.33 0.72
CA ARG A 56 -5.59 10.54 1.51
C ARG A 56 -5.79 10.23 3.00
N GLU A 57 -6.52 9.17 3.32
CA GLU A 57 -6.73 8.75 4.71
C GLU A 57 -5.41 8.33 5.36
N HIS A 58 -4.61 7.50 4.70
CA HIS A 58 -3.31 7.06 5.20
C HIS A 58 -2.26 8.19 5.32
N ALA A 59 -2.37 9.26 4.52
CA ALA A 59 -1.53 10.46 4.72
C ALA A 59 -1.72 11.12 6.11
N ALA A 60 -2.86 10.88 6.77
CA ALA A 60 -3.16 11.39 8.11
C ALA A 60 -3.02 10.32 9.19
N LEU A 61 -3.41 9.08 8.91
CA LEU A 61 -3.54 8.02 9.90
C LEU A 61 -2.23 7.29 10.22
N ASP A 62 -1.29 7.20 9.27
CA ASP A 62 -0.15 6.29 9.34
C ASP A 62 0.79 6.59 10.53
N THR A 63 0.96 7.86 10.92
CA THR A 63 1.76 8.22 12.10
C THR A 63 1.16 7.62 13.37
N ASP A 64 -0.16 7.76 13.55
CA ASP A 64 -0.86 7.23 14.73
C ASP A 64 -0.84 5.69 14.72
N HIS A 65 -1.03 5.07 13.55
CA HIS A 65 -0.93 3.61 13.40
C HIS A 65 0.47 3.08 13.76
N LEU A 66 1.53 3.81 13.41
CA LEU A 66 2.90 3.40 13.75
C LEU A 66 3.14 3.47 15.27
N ASP A 67 2.63 4.50 15.93
CA ASP A 67 2.71 4.63 17.40
C ASP A 67 1.91 3.51 18.10
N GLU A 68 0.70 3.21 17.61
CA GLU A 68 -0.12 2.08 18.10
C GLU A 68 0.59 0.74 17.92
N LEU A 69 1.26 0.54 16.78
CA LEU A 69 2.03 -0.67 16.50
C LEU A 69 3.22 -0.81 17.45
N HIS A 70 4.00 0.24 17.68
CA HIS A 70 5.11 0.20 18.65
C HIS A 70 4.60 -0.11 20.06
N ALA A 71 3.51 0.56 20.48
CA ALA A 71 2.90 0.30 21.78
C ALA A 71 2.39 -1.15 21.91
N LEU A 72 1.90 -1.76 20.84
CA LEU A 72 1.53 -3.17 20.83
C LEU A 72 2.76 -4.07 21.01
N LEU A 73 3.83 -3.83 20.24
CA LEU A 73 5.06 -4.61 20.31
C LEU A 73 5.69 -4.58 21.72
N ASP A 74 5.71 -3.41 22.35
CA ASP A 74 6.24 -3.24 23.72
C ASP A 74 5.48 -4.04 24.78
N ARG A 75 4.20 -4.37 24.53
CA ARG A 75 3.36 -5.15 25.46
C ARG A 75 3.43 -6.65 25.22
N LEU A 76 3.90 -7.09 24.06
CA LEU A 76 3.96 -8.51 23.73
C LEU A 76 5.21 -9.15 24.37
N PRO A 77 5.10 -10.29 25.07
CA PRO A 77 6.24 -11.00 25.61
C PRO A 77 6.94 -11.80 24.49
N LEU A 78 7.54 -11.10 23.53
CA LEU A 78 8.13 -11.72 22.36
C LEU A 78 9.37 -12.54 22.73
N THR A 79 9.47 -13.73 22.13
CA THR A 79 10.73 -14.46 22.11
C THR A 79 11.67 -13.84 21.08
N ARG A 80 12.99 -14.11 21.20
CA ARG A 80 13.95 -13.68 20.17
C ARG A 80 13.62 -14.22 18.78
N ASP A 81 13.07 -15.42 18.70
CA ASP A 81 12.67 -16.03 17.43
C ASP A 81 11.49 -15.27 16.80
N GLN A 82 10.55 -14.80 17.63
CA GLN A 82 9.41 -13.98 17.18
C GLN A 82 9.84 -12.57 16.75
N GLU A 83 10.77 -11.95 17.47
CA GLU A 83 11.40 -10.68 17.06
C GLU A 83 12.11 -10.84 15.71
N ALA A 84 12.86 -11.93 15.54
CA ALA A 84 13.54 -12.23 14.28
C ALA A 84 12.53 -12.47 13.14
N ALA A 85 11.46 -13.21 13.38
CA ALA A 85 10.41 -13.45 12.39
C ALA A 85 9.73 -12.15 11.94
N LEU A 86 9.46 -11.23 12.88
CA LEU A 86 8.95 -9.89 12.58
C LEU A 86 9.93 -9.11 11.70
N ALA A 87 11.20 -9.04 12.09
CA ALA A 87 12.22 -8.31 11.33
C ALA A 87 12.42 -8.87 9.92
N VAL A 88 12.45 -10.20 9.77
CA VAL A 88 12.56 -10.86 8.46
C VAL A 88 11.34 -10.57 7.59
N SER A 89 10.13 -10.61 8.16
CA SER A 89 8.91 -10.25 7.45
C SER A 89 8.91 -8.80 6.97
N ALA A 90 9.38 -7.87 7.80
CA ALA A 90 9.54 -6.47 7.42
C ALA A 90 10.52 -6.31 6.24
N LEU A 91 11.71 -6.90 6.34
CA LEU A 91 12.72 -6.84 5.27
C LEU A 91 12.22 -7.45 3.95
N HIS A 92 11.54 -8.60 4.04
CA HIS A 92 10.93 -9.22 2.87
C HIS A 92 9.88 -8.31 2.22
N SER A 93 9.06 -7.65 3.03
CA SER A 93 8.00 -6.76 2.57
C SER A 93 8.57 -5.51 1.89
N LEU A 94 9.62 -4.93 2.47
CA LEU A 94 10.33 -3.77 1.91
C LEU A 94 11.01 -4.10 0.58
N ASP A 95 11.66 -5.26 0.45
CA ASP A 95 12.25 -5.71 -0.82
C ASP A 95 11.18 -5.90 -1.89
N ALA A 96 10.07 -6.57 -1.56
CA ALA A 96 8.96 -6.79 -2.49
C ALA A 96 8.35 -5.47 -2.98
N LEU A 97 8.13 -4.51 -2.08
CA LEU A 97 7.60 -3.18 -2.38
C LEU A 97 8.57 -2.37 -3.24
N THR A 98 9.86 -2.38 -2.91
CA THR A 98 10.91 -1.71 -3.68
C THR A 98 10.97 -2.25 -5.11
N ARG A 99 10.96 -3.58 -5.27
CA ARG A 99 10.94 -4.22 -6.59
C ARG A 99 9.70 -3.84 -7.40
N LEU A 100 8.53 -3.75 -6.76
CA LEU A 100 7.30 -3.29 -7.39
C LEU A 100 7.45 -1.86 -7.91
N PHE A 101 7.89 -0.92 -7.08
CA PHE A 101 8.07 0.46 -7.51
C PHE A 101 9.12 0.61 -8.62
N VAL A 102 10.24 -0.11 -8.53
CA VAL A 102 11.28 -0.12 -9.58
C VAL A 102 10.72 -0.63 -10.90
N ARG A 103 9.90 -1.69 -10.89
CA ARG A 103 9.25 -2.18 -12.10
C ARG A 103 8.27 -1.16 -12.67
N LEU A 104 7.36 -0.62 -11.85
CA LEU A 104 6.40 0.40 -12.29
C LEU A 104 7.09 1.62 -12.89
N GLY A 105 8.20 2.08 -12.30
CA GLY A 105 8.98 3.20 -12.82
C GLY A 105 9.71 2.92 -14.14
N ARG A 106 10.06 1.66 -14.41
CA ARG A 106 10.72 1.24 -15.67
C ARG A 106 9.72 0.94 -16.80
N SER A 107 8.46 0.70 -16.48
CA SER A 107 7.42 0.33 -17.45
C SER A 107 6.73 1.50 -18.17
N ALA A 108 7.14 2.76 -17.98
CA ALA A 108 6.53 3.91 -18.66
C ALA A 108 7.13 4.14 -20.07
N PRO A 109 6.29 4.17 -21.14
CA PRO A 109 5.34 5.27 -21.36
C PRO A 109 3.86 4.85 -21.40
N ALA A 110 2.95 5.76 -21.03
CA ALA A 110 1.51 5.52 -20.99
C ALA A 110 0.90 5.40 -22.42
N PRO A 111 -0.07 4.49 -22.64
CA PRO A 111 -0.94 4.57 -23.81
C PRO A 111 -1.82 5.83 -23.73
N SER A 112 -2.10 6.43 -24.88
CA SER A 112 -2.97 7.60 -24.96
C SER A 112 -4.39 7.22 -24.52
N LEU A 113 -4.91 7.92 -23.50
CA LEU A 113 -6.30 7.78 -23.04
C LEU A 113 -7.32 8.43 -24.01
N ARG A 114 -7.02 8.50 -25.31
CA ARG A 114 -8.01 8.84 -26.36
C ARG A 114 -8.88 7.61 -26.63
N GLY A 115 -9.77 7.30 -25.69
CA GLY A 115 -10.70 6.17 -25.79
C GLY A 115 -12.07 6.40 -25.14
N ALA A 116 -12.30 7.53 -24.47
CA ALA A 116 -13.65 7.97 -24.17
C ALA A 116 -14.24 8.58 -25.45
N GLY A 117 -14.80 7.73 -26.31
CA GLY A 117 -15.56 8.18 -27.48
C GLY A 117 -16.71 9.10 -27.06
N PRO A 118 -17.17 10.02 -27.94
CA PRO A 118 -18.28 10.91 -27.64
C PRO A 118 -19.53 10.12 -27.27
N THR A 119 -20.17 10.49 -26.16
CA THR A 119 -21.50 10.03 -25.78
C THR A 119 -22.47 10.29 -26.94
N PRO A 120 -23.22 9.29 -27.42
CA PRO A 120 -24.20 9.54 -28.47
C PRO A 120 -25.31 10.44 -27.90
N PRO A 121 -25.84 11.39 -28.69
CA PRO A 121 -26.96 12.20 -28.25
C PRO A 121 -28.17 11.28 -28.06
N THR A 122 -28.69 11.21 -26.85
CA THR A 122 -30.02 10.65 -26.58
C THR A 122 -31.04 11.57 -27.24
N GLY A 123 -31.38 11.26 -28.49
CA GLY A 123 -32.54 11.80 -29.16
C GLY A 123 -33.81 11.30 -28.47
N VAL A 124 -34.48 12.19 -27.75
CA VAL A 124 -35.91 12.04 -27.45
C VAL A 124 -36.62 13.05 -28.34
N THR A 125 -37.11 12.56 -29.48
CA THR A 125 -38.21 13.19 -30.20
C THR A 125 -39.50 13.08 -29.37
N ARG A 126 -40.28 14.16 -29.42
CA ARG A 126 -41.57 14.40 -28.74
C ARG A 126 -42.53 13.22 -28.76
#